data_AF-A0A821CRA6-F1
#
_entry.id   AF-A0A821CRA6-F1
#
_cell.length_a   1.000
_cell.length_b   1.000
_cell.length_c   1.000
_cell.angle_alpha   90.00
_cell.angle_beta   90.00
_cell.angle_gamma   90.00
#
_symmetry.space_group_name_H-M   'P 1'
#
loop_
_entity.id
_entity.type
_entity.pdbx_description
1 polymer ?
#
loop_
_entity_poly.entity_id
_entity_poly.type
_entity_poly.pdbx_seq_one_letter_code
_entity_poly.pdbx_strand_id
1 'polypeptide(L)'
;IIAVQQKENDAVYDDAPDEYLDPITSTLMVDPVMLPSSRQIIDRSTIARHLLSDQTDPFNRNPLRMQDVIPQSELKQEIEQWKMSRHRQQS
;
A
#
# COMPACT_ATOMS: atom_id res chain seq x y z
N ILE A 1 18.04 -7.18 16.67
CA ILE A 1 16.60 -7.52 16.73
C ILE A 1 15.85 -6.28 16.26
N ILE A 2 15.56 -6.15 14.96
CA ILE A 2 15.01 -4.91 14.34
C ILE A 2 13.72 -5.25 13.56
N ALA A 3 12.93 -6.22 14.06
CA ALA A 3 11.74 -6.72 13.35
C ALA A 3 10.42 -6.38 14.04
N VAL A 4 10.44 -5.64 15.16
CA VAL A 4 9.25 -5.45 16.00
C VAL A 4 8.56 -4.10 15.77
N GLN A 5 9.21 -3.10 15.17
CA GLN A 5 8.66 -1.73 15.14
C GLN A 5 7.57 -1.45 14.09
N GLN A 6 7.30 -2.37 13.15
CA GLN A 6 6.37 -2.09 12.04
C GLN A 6 4.88 -2.30 12.38
N LYS A 7 4.55 -2.84 13.55
CA LYS A 7 3.17 -3.18 13.93
C LYS A 7 2.45 -2.14 14.80
N GLU A 8 3.09 -1.03 15.19
CA GLU A 8 2.56 -0.14 16.24
C GLU A 8 1.83 1.13 15.76
N ASN A 9 1.75 1.42 14.46
CA ASN A 9 1.29 2.75 14.01
C ASN A 9 -0.04 2.82 13.24
N ASP A 10 -0.89 1.78 13.28
CA ASP A 10 -2.18 1.84 12.58
C ASP A 10 -3.11 2.94 13.13
N ALA A 11 -2.93 3.36 14.39
CA ALA A 11 -3.69 4.47 15.01
C ALA A 11 -3.01 5.85 14.90
N VAL A 12 -1.83 5.95 14.28
CA VAL A 12 -1.02 7.20 14.20
C VAL A 12 -1.28 7.95 12.89
N TYR A 13 -1.95 7.32 11.93
CA TYR A 13 -2.10 7.84 10.56
C TYR A 13 -3.56 8.05 10.14
N ASP A 14 -4.47 8.26 11.09
CA ASP A 14 -5.89 8.56 10.83
C ASP A 14 -6.09 9.81 9.95
N ASP A 15 -5.07 10.67 9.84
CA ASP A 15 -5.06 11.86 8.99
C ASP A 15 -4.11 11.74 7.78
N ALA A 16 -3.80 10.51 7.39
CA ALA A 16 -3.15 10.23 6.12
C ALA A 16 -4.06 10.64 4.96
N PRO A 17 -3.51 11.25 3.90
CA PRO A 17 -4.22 11.42 2.63
C PRO A 17 -4.73 10.09 2.09
N ASP A 18 -5.95 10.08 1.54
CA ASP A 18 -6.57 8.88 0.95
C ASP A 18 -5.71 8.23 -0.13
N GLU A 19 -4.92 9.02 -0.86
CA GLU A 19 -3.99 8.55 -1.90
C GLU A 19 -2.86 7.65 -1.36
N TYR A 20 -2.59 7.72 -0.06
CA TYR A 20 -1.57 6.90 0.61
C TYR A 20 -2.16 5.64 1.24
N LEU A 21 -3.48 5.53 1.28
CA LEU A 21 -4.19 4.43 1.89
C LEU A 21 -4.49 3.35 0.85
N ASP A 22 -4.33 2.10 1.26
CA ASP A 22 -4.78 0.96 0.48
C ASP A 22 -6.32 0.98 0.43
N PRO A 23 -6.95 0.94 -0.76
CA PRO A 23 -8.41 1.03 -0.91
C PRO A 23 -9.18 -0.19 -0.39
N ILE A 24 -8.51 -1.31 -0.08
CA ILE A 24 -9.12 -2.52 0.47
C ILE A 24 -8.93 -2.58 1.99
N THR A 25 -7.72 -2.30 2.49
CA THR A 25 -7.43 -2.40 3.92
C THR A 25 -7.63 -1.07 4.67
N SER A 26 -7.73 0.05 3.95
CA SER A 26 -7.77 1.41 4.50
C SER A 26 -6.60 1.73 5.43
N THR A 27 -5.44 1.11 5.17
CA THR A 27 -4.20 1.32 5.92
C THR A 27 -3.14 1.95 5.02
N LEU A 28 -2.19 2.65 5.62
CA LEU A 28 -1.08 3.26 4.88
C LEU A 28 -0.30 2.21 4.08
N MET A 29 -0.15 2.44 2.77
CA MET A 29 0.61 1.54 1.89
C MET A 29 2.10 1.56 2.24
N VAL A 30 2.72 0.39 2.31
CA VAL A 30 4.17 0.24 2.56
C VAL A 30 4.92 0.02 1.25
N ASP A 31 4.29 -0.72 0.33
CA ASP A 31 4.84 -0.99 -0.99
C ASP A 31 3.75 -0.81 -2.05
N PRO A 32 3.42 0.44 -2.41
CA PRO A 32 2.34 0.73 -3.35
C PRO A 32 2.66 0.17 -4.75
N VAL A 33 1.68 -0.51 -5.34
CA VAL A 33 1.74 -1.07 -6.70
C VAL A 33 0.48 -0.71 -7.47
N MET A 34 0.64 -0.33 -8.73
CA MET A 34 -0.46 -0.04 -9.63
C MET A 34 -0.87 -1.30 -10.39
N LEU A 35 -2.18 -1.55 -10.43
CA LEU A 35 -2.76 -2.61 -11.23
C LEU A 35 -2.96 -2.11 -12.67
N PRO A 36 -2.47 -2.84 -13.70
CA PRO A 36 -2.46 -2.33 -15.07
C PRO A 36 -3.85 -2.12 -15.66
N SER A 37 -4.84 -2.90 -15.22
CA SER A 37 -6.18 -2.90 -15.81
C SER A 37 -7.11 -1.86 -15.16
N SER A 38 -7.19 -1.82 -13.82
CA SER A 38 -8.01 -0.86 -13.09
C SER A 38 -7.32 0.49 -12.85
N ARG A 39 -5.98 0.54 -13.00
CA ARG A 39 -5.11 1.66 -12.60
C ARG A 39 -5.20 2.01 -11.11
N GLN A 40 -5.80 1.14 -10.30
CA GLN A 40 -5.84 1.30 -8.86
C GLN A 40 -4.45 1.03 -8.28
N ILE A 41 -4.08 1.82 -7.27
CA ILE A 41 -2.86 1.62 -6.50
C ILE A 41 -3.25 0.96 -5.19
N ILE A 42 -2.63 -0.18 -4.89
CA ILE A 42 -2.86 -0.95 -3.67
C ILE A 42 -1.53 -1.43 -3.09
N ASP A 43 -1.51 -1.88 -1.85
CA ASP A 43 -0.29 -2.43 -1.26
C ASP A 43 0.06 -3.79 -1.89
N ARG A 44 1.36 -4.03 -2.10
CA ARG A 44 1.86 -5.29 -2.66
C ARG A 44 1.39 -6.51 -1.88
N SER A 45 1.33 -6.42 -0.55
CA SER A 45 0.90 -7.55 0.28
C SER A 45 -0.60 -7.85 0.12
N THR A 46 -1.42 -6.80 -0.06
CA THR A 46 -2.86 -6.90 -0.35
C THR A 46 -3.11 -7.64 -1.65
N ILE A 47 -2.47 -7.21 -2.76
CA ILE A 47 -2.65 -7.88 -4.05
C ILE A 47 -2.08 -9.30 -4.04
N ALA A 48 -0.93 -9.52 -3.39
CA ALA A 48 -0.35 -10.85 -3.30
C ALA A 48 -1.30 -11.83 -2.62
N ARG A 49 -1.96 -11.40 -1.53
CA ARG A 49 -2.95 -12.23 -0.81
C ARG A 49 -4.18 -12.52 -1.67
N HIS A 50 -4.69 -11.55 -2.42
CA HIS A 50 -5.79 -11.76 -3.36
C HIS A 50 -5.42 -12.80 -4.43
N LEU A 51 -4.24 -12.66 -5.05
CA LEU A 51 -3.74 -13.55 -6.10
C LEU A 51 -3.44 -14.98 -5.63
N LEU A 52 -3.31 -15.24 -4.33
CA LEU A 52 -3.25 -16.60 -3.77
C LEU A 52 -4.60 -17.34 -3.90
N SER A 53 -5.70 -16.60 -3.96
CA SER A 53 -7.06 -17.16 -4.03
C SER A 53 -7.62 -17.06 -5.45
N ASP A 54 -7.45 -15.91 -6.10
CA ASP A 54 -7.98 -15.62 -7.43
C ASP A 54 -7.01 -14.77 -8.25
N GLN A 55 -6.64 -15.23 -9.45
CA GLN A 55 -5.68 -14.55 -10.33
C GLN A 55 -6.34 -13.44 -11.16
N THR A 56 -7.02 -12.52 -10.47
CA THR A 56 -7.76 -11.42 -11.06
C THR A 56 -7.44 -10.09 -10.36
N ASP A 57 -7.74 -8.99 -11.03
CA ASP A 57 -7.79 -7.66 -10.44
C ASP A 57 -9.04 -7.56 -9.53
N PRO A 58 -8.89 -7.20 -8.24
CA PRO A 58 -10.00 -7.19 -7.29
C PRO A 58 -11.11 -6.16 -7.61
N PHE A 59 -10.85 -5.18 -8.47
CA PHE A 59 -11.81 -4.10 -8.79
C PHE A 59 -12.64 -4.37 -10.04
N ASN A 60 -12.08 -5.05 -11.04
CA ASN A 60 -12.76 -5.28 -12.32
C ASN A 60 -12.76 -6.74 -12.78
N ARG A 61 -12.14 -7.64 -12.01
CA ARG A 61 -12.04 -9.10 -12.26
C ARG A 61 -11.29 -9.49 -13.54
N ASN A 62 -10.53 -8.58 -14.15
CA ASN A 62 -9.68 -8.94 -15.27
C ASN A 62 -8.53 -9.85 -14.81
N PRO A 63 -8.05 -10.79 -15.65
CA PRO A 63 -6.91 -11.63 -15.31
C PRO A 63 -5.68 -10.79 -14.94
N LEU A 64 -5.02 -11.15 -13.86
CA LEU A 64 -3.87 -10.42 -13.34
C LEU A 64 -2.86 -11.38 -12.72
N ARG A 65 -1.57 -11.16 -12.98
CA ARG A 65 -0.48 -11.87 -12.30
C ARG A 65 0.40 -10.90 -11.53
N MET A 66 1.09 -11.43 -10.53
CA MET A 66 1.97 -10.63 -9.66
C MET A 66 3.10 -9.93 -10.43
N GLN A 67 3.56 -10.52 -11.54
CA GLN A 67 4.57 -9.94 -12.42
C GLN A 67 4.09 -8.74 -13.25
N ASP A 68 2.76 -8.59 -13.40
CA ASP A 68 2.17 -7.55 -14.24
C ASP A 68 1.88 -6.26 -13.44
N VAL A 69 2.06 -6.29 -12.11
CA VAL A 69 1.87 -5.11 -11.25
C VAL A 69 3.03 -4.13 -11.42
N ILE A 70 2.73 -2.85 -11.45
CA ILE A 70 3.71 -1.78 -11.72
C ILE A 70 4.10 -1.12 -10.39
N PRO A 71 5.35 -1.23 -9.92
CA PRO A 71 5.79 -0.58 -8.68
C PRO A 71 5.61 0.94 -8.74
N GLN A 72 5.07 1.54 -7.68
CA GLN A 72 4.92 2.99 -7.55
C GLN A 72 6.01 3.56 -6.62
N SER A 73 7.27 3.54 -7.10
CA SER A 73 8.44 3.93 -6.30
C SER A 73 8.41 5.39 -5.85
N GLU A 74 7.84 6.30 -6.65
CA GLU A 74 7.72 7.72 -6.30
C GLU A 74 6.74 7.90 -5.14
N LEU A 75 5.53 7.35 -5.26
CA LEU A 75 4.53 7.35 -4.19
C LEU A 75 5.06 6.72 -2.91
N LYS A 76 5.83 5.63 -3.02
CA LYS A 76 6.49 5.02 -1.86
C LYS A 76 7.39 6.01 -1.13
N GLN A 77 8.21 6.76 -1.86
CA GLN A 77 9.09 7.78 -1.28
C GLN A 77 8.29 8.92 -0.64
N GLU A 78 7.20 9.35 -1.26
CA GLU A 78 6.30 10.38 -0.70
C GLU A 78 5.67 9.93 0.62
N ILE A 79 5.15 8.70 0.67
CA ILE A 79 4.60 8.10 1.89
C ILE A 79 5.67 8.01 2.98
N GLU A 80 6.88 7.57 2.65
CA GLU A 80 8.00 7.49 3.61
C GLU A 80 8.38 8.88 4.15
N GLN A 81 8.47 9.90 3.29
CA GLN A 81 8.74 11.28 3.70
C GLN A 81 7.62 11.83 4.59
N TRP A 82 6.36 11.56 4.24
CA TRP A 82 5.21 11.94 5.04
C TRP A 82 5.28 11.32 6.44
N LYS A 83 5.54 10.01 6.54
CA LYS A 83 5.74 9.32 7.81
C LYS A 83 6.83 9.97 8.65
N MET A 84 7.98 10.30 8.05
CA MET A 84 9.09 10.94 8.78
C MET A 84 8.70 12.33 9.30
N SER A 85 7.93 13.10 8.53
CA SER A 85 7.48 14.43 8.96
C SER A 85 6.54 14.36 10.17
N ARG A 86 5.67 13.33 10.24
CA ARG A 86 4.76 13.09 11.37
C ARG A 86 5.49 12.71 12.66
N HIS A 87 6.49 11.83 12.58
CA HIS A 87 7.26 11.44 13.77
C HIS A 87 8.03 12.63 14.38
N ARG A 88 8.47 13.59 13.55
CA ARG A 88 9.14 14.82 14.03
C ARG A 88 8.21 15.81 14.69
N GLN A 89 6.92 15.83 14.35
CA GLN A 89 5.93 16.74 14.97
C GLN A 89 5.45 16.26 16.34
N GLN A 90 5.59 14.97 16.65
CA GLN A 90 5.23 14.38 17.94
C GLN A 90 6.41 14.31 18.94
N SER A 91 7.61 14.77 18.56
CA SER A 91 8.81 14.80 19.41
C SER A 91 9.03 16.16 20.07
#